data_AF-A0A1R3L784-F1
#
_entry.id   AF-A0A1R3L784-F1
#
_cell.length_a   1.000
_cell.length_b   1.000
_cell.length_c   1.000
_cell.angle_alpha   90.00
_cell.angle_beta   90.00
_cell.angle_gamma   90.00
#
_symmetry.space_group_name_H-M   'P 1'
#
loop_
_entity.id
_entity.type
_entity.pdbx_description
1 polymer ?
#
loop_
_entity_poly.entity_id
_entity_poly.type
_entity_poly.pdbx_seq_one_letter_code
_entity_poly.pdbx_strand_id
1 'polypeptide(L)'
;MASQSQSLLRSAISSMEKAYLSRNPTIRSIIEAVSSADGGPVCYDHFTFRTLAIDGHGIDSVAKFFLDCGYTQRDELRFPAKKLKCFWFAPPETEYSNTISLPLPRVFIAELLVDELSSQSQEIIRKYVKMDANGNKYAVLASILGCLTWEKPTFADYQQLSR
;
A
#
# COMPACT_ATOMS: atom_id res chain seq x y z
N MET A 1 -8.77 -23.36 -12.80
CA MET A 1 -7.82 -23.33 -11.67
C MET A 1 -7.18 -21.95 -11.66
N ALA A 2 -7.23 -21.21 -10.56
CA ALA A 2 -6.49 -19.94 -10.47
C ALA A 2 -4.99 -20.21 -10.67
N SER A 3 -4.30 -19.37 -11.45
CA SER A 3 -2.84 -19.48 -11.59
C SER A 3 -2.17 -19.36 -10.21
N GLN A 4 -0.99 -19.97 -10.03
CA GLN A 4 -0.24 -19.85 -8.77
C GLN A 4 0.00 -18.39 -8.38
N SER A 5 0.18 -17.49 -9.36
CA SER A 5 0.31 -16.04 -9.14
C SER A 5 -0.96 -15.41 -8.55
N GLN A 6 -2.15 -15.83 -8.99
CA GLN A 6 -3.43 -15.36 -8.44
C GLN A 6 -3.63 -15.82 -6.98
N SER A 7 -3.23 -17.05 -6.66
CA SER A 7 -3.27 -17.53 -5.26
C SER A 7 -2.31 -16.72 -4.37
N LEU A 8 -1.09 -16.48 -4.83
CA LEU A 8 -0.09 -15.69 -4.12
C LEU A 8 -0.60 -14.27 -3.85
N LEU A 9 -1.16 -13.61 -4.87
CA LEU A 9 -1.74 -12.28 -4.79
C LEU A 9 -2.84 -12.21 -3.72
N ARG A 10 -3.78 -13.16 -3.74
CA ARG A 10 -4.89 -13.19 -2.76
C ARG A 10 -4.39 -13.42 -1.34
N SER A 11 -3.42 -14.31 -1.15
CA SER A 11 -2.80 -14.53 0.17
C SER A 11 -2.04 -13.29 0.67
N ALA A 12 -1.36 -12.57 -0.23
CA ALA A 12 -0.68 -11.32 0.12
C ALA A 12 -1.67 -10.23 0.54
N ILE A 13 -2.72 -9.98 -0.26
CA ILE A 13 -3.77 -9.00 0.04
C ILE A 13 -4.47 -9.32 1.37
N SER A 14 -4.85 -10.59 1.59
CA SER A 14 -5.46 -11.03 2.85
C SER A 14 -4.53 -10.79 4.06
N SER A 15 -3.22 -10.97 3.88
CA SER A 15 -2.26 -10.70 4.96
C SER A 15 -2.11 -9.21 5.24
N MET A 16 -2.08 -8.37 4.19
CA MET A 16 -2.09 -6.90 4.33
C MET A 16 -3.35 -6.41 5.04
N GLU A 17 -4.52 -6.94 4.66
CA GLU A 17 -5.80 -6.67 5.31
C GLU A 17 -5.75 -7.04 6.80
N LYS A 18 -5.27 -8.25 7.12
CA LYS A 18 -5.14 -8.70 8.52
C LYS A 18 -4.24 -7.75 9.32
N ALA A 19 -3.11 -7.32 8.76
CA ALA A 19 -2.23 -6.35 9.40
C ALA A 19 -2.94 -5.01 9.63
N TYR A 20 -3.71 -4.53 8.64
CA TYR A 20 -4.51 -3.32 8.75
C TYR A 20 -5.60 -3.41 9.83
N LEU A 21 -6.44 -4.45 9.81
CA LEU A 21 -7.55 -4.62 10.76
C LEU A 21 -7.06 -4.84 12.20
N SER A 22 -5.88 -5.43 12.39
CA SER A 22 -5.28 -5.59 13.73
C SER A 22 -4.98 -4.25 14.42
N ARG A 23 -4.81 -3.17 13.64
CA ARG A 23 -4.49 -1.81 14.12
C ARG A 23 -5.68 -0.87 14.10
N ASN A 24 -6.76 -1.27 13.43
CA ASN A 24 -7.93 -0.44 13.17
C ASN A 24 -9.20 -1.16 13.65
N PRO A 25 -9.39 -1.35 14.98
CA PRO A 25 -10.50 -2.14 15.52
C PRO A 25 -11.88 -1.58 15.13
N THR A 26 -12.02 -0.26 15.00
CA THR A 26 -13.26 0.37 14.53
C THR A 26 -13.62 -0.08 13.11
N ILE A 27 -12.64 -0.17 12.21
CA ILE A 27 -12.88 -0.59 10.82
C ILE A 27 -13.27 -2.06 10.76
N ARG A 28 -12.65 -2.90 11.60
CA ARG A 28 -13.05 -4.30 11.75
C ARG A 28 -14.53 -4.42 12.15
N SER A 29 -14.96 -3.69 13.17
CA SER A 29 -16.36 -3.70 13.61
C SER A 29 -17.33 -3.22 12.53
N ILE A 30 -16.93 -2.23 11.72
CA ILE A 30 -17.74 -1.76 10.59
C ILE A 30 -17.89 -2.86 9.53
N ILE A 31 -16.80 -3.52 9.14
CA ILE A 31 -16.84 -4.60 8.14
C ILE A 31 -17.71 -5.76 8.62
N GLU A 32 -17.58 -6.15 9.89
CA GLU A 32 -18.39 -7.20 10.51
C GLU A 32 -19.89 -6.83 10.54
N ALA A 33 -20.22 -5.59 10.89
CA ALA A 33 -21.59 -5.10 10.92
C ALA A 33 -22.23 -5.04 9.51
N VAL A 34 -21.50 -4.52 8.52
CA VAL A 34 -21.97 -4.46 7.13
C VAL A 34 -22.15 -5.87 6.57
N SER A 35 -21.17 -6.76 6.78
CA SER A 35 -21.27 -8.15 6.30
C SER A 35 -22.47 -8.89 6.92
N SER A 36 -22.76 -8.62 8.19
CA SER A 36 -23.91 -9.21 8.89
C SER A 36 -25.24 -8.66 8.39
N ALA A 37 -25.31 -7.37 8.08
CA ALA A 37 -26.51 -6.73 7.55
C ALA A 37 -26.83 -7.16 6.11
N ASP A 38 -25.81 -7.29 5.26
CA ASP A 38 -25.97 -7.62 3.85
C ASP A 38 -26.00 -9.13 3.56
N GLY A 39 -25.68 -9.97 4.55
CA GLY A 39 -25.69 -11.43 4.43
C GLY A 39 -24.55 -11.99 3.56
N GLY A 40 -23.48 -11.23 3.36
CA GLY A 40 -22.36 -11.58 2.49
C GLY A 40 -21.10 -10.79 2.81
N PRO A 41 -19.95 -11.15 2.22
CA PRO A 41 -18.69 -10.46 2.49
C PRO A 41 -18.64 -9.09 1.77
N VAL A 42 -17.97 -8.13 2.41
CA VAL A 42 -17.72 -6.80 1.82
C VAL A 42 -16.76 -6.91 0.63
N CYS A 43 -17.17 -6.34 -0.52
CA CYS A 43 -16.29 -6.17 -1.67
C CYS A 43 -15.47 -4.88 -1.52
N TYR A 44 -14.15 -4.99 -1.63
CA TYR A 44 -13.28 -3.83 -1.59
C TYR A 44 -13.14 -3.19 -2.96
N ASP A 45 -13.48 -1.89 -3.04
CA ASP A 45 -13.29 -1.11 -4.25
C ASP A 45 -11.81 -0.91 -4.57
N HIS A 46 -11.02 -0.49 -3.57
CA HIS A 46 -9.59 -0.25 -3.74
C HIS A 46 -8.80 -0.34 -2.42
N PHE A 47 -7.49 -0.56 -2.56
CA PHE A 47 -6.48 -0.44 -1.51
C PHE A 47 -5.60 0.77 -1.81
N THR A 48 -5.11 1.46 -0.77
CA THR A 48 -4.22 2.63 -0.94
C THR A 48 -2.93 2.47 -0.15
N PHE A 49 -1.80 2.74 -0.80
CA PHE A 49 -0.46 2.76 -0.22
C PHE A 49 0.15 4.16 -0.30
N ARG A 50 1.00 4.49 0.68
CA ARG A 50 1.78 5.72 0.71
C ARG A 50 3.27 5.37 0.78
N THR A 51 4.04 6.07 -0.02
CA THR A 51 5.47 5.84 -0.26
C THR A 51 6.23 7.17 -0.26
N LEU A 52 7.56 7.12 -0.34
CA LEU A 52 8.42 8.31 -0.32
C LEU A 52 9.23 8.35 -1.62
N ALA A 53 9.11 9.42 -2.42
CA ALA A 53 9.81 9.54 -3.69
C ALA A 53 11.30 9.87 -3.47
N ILE A 54 12.06 8.89 -2.97
CA ILE A 54 13.49 9.01 -2.69
C ILE A 54 14.16 7.63 -2.70
N ASP A 55 15.37 7.53 -3.28
CA ASP A 55 16.21 6.33 -3.27
C ASP A 55 15.44 5.02 -3.56
N GLY A 56 14.53 5.06 -4.54
CA GLY A 56 13.73 3.90 -4.96
C GLY A 56 12.64 3.46 -3.98
N HIS A 57 12.32 4.24 -2.94
CA HIS A 57 11.24 3.98 -1.97
C HIS A 57 9.88 4.57 -2.39
N GLY A 58 9.75 4.99 -3.66
CA GLY A 58 8.54 5.59 -4.24
C GLY A 58 7.54 4.55 -4.73
N ILE A 59 6.71 4.94 -5.68
CA ILE A 59 5.61 4.11 -6.21
C ILE A 59 6.09 2.74 -6.67
N ASP A 60 7.21 2.68 -7.38
CA ASP A 60 7.75 1.46 -7.99
C ASP A 60 8.08 0.36 -6.97
N SER A 61 8.44 0.73 -5.73
CA SER A 61 8.76 -0.22 -4.66
C SER A 61 7.58 -1.14 -4.29
N VAL A 62 6.36 -0.64 -4.51
CA VAL A 62 5.11 -1.38 -4.25
C VAL A 62 4.48 -1.84 -5.56
N ALA A 63 4.48 -0.97 -6.59
CA ALA A 63 3.81 -1.22 -7.86
C ALA A 63 4.31 -2.50 -8.55
N LYS A 64 5.62 -2.77 -8.48
CA LYS A 64 6.23 -3.93 -9.13
C LYS A 64 5.52 -5.26 -8.79
N PHE A 65 5.18 -5.48 -7.52
CA PHE A 65 4.48 -6.71 -7.11
C PHE A 65 3.11 -6.87 -7.78
N PHE A 66 2.33 -5.78 -7.83
CA PHE A 66 1.00 -5.81 -8.43
C PHE A 66 1.10 -5.99 -9.95
N LEU A 67 2.03 -5.31 -10.60
CA LEU A 67 2.31 -5.47 -12.04
C LEU A 67 2.72 -6.91 -12.37
N ASP A 68 3.62 -7.51 -11.58
CA ASP A 68 4.03 -8.91 -11.72
C ASP A 68 2.85 -9.89 -11.51
N CYS A 69 1.80 -9.47 -10.79
CA CYS A 69 0.55 -10.21 -10.60
C CYS A 69 -0.55 -9.89 -11.64
N GLY A 70 -0.23 -9.13 -12.70
CA GLY A 70 -1.13 -8.84 -13.81
C GLY A 70 -1.98 -7.57 -13.65
N TYR A 71 -1.71 -6.73 -12.64
CA TYR A 71 -2.31 -5.40 -12.61
C TYR A 71 -1.77 -4.52 -13.74
N THR A 72 -2.59 -3.56 -14.19
CA THR A 72 -2.19 -2.58 -15.20
C THR A 72 -2.18 -1.19 -14.61
N GLN A 73 -1.07 -0.46 -14.73
CA GLN A 73 -1.00 0.95 -14.33
C GLN A 73 -1.95 1.81 -15.18
N ARG A 74 -2.58 2.78 -14.54
CA ARG A 74 -3.55 3.71 -15.15
C ARG A 74 -3.13 5.15 -14.86
N ASP A 75 -4.10 6.06 -14.80
CA ASP A 75 -3.88 7.51 -14.79
C ASP A 75 -3.00 7.99 -13.63
N GLU A 76 -2.23 9.04 -13.92
CA GLU A 76 -1.51 9.82 -12.93
C GLU A 76 -2.44 10.85 -12.27
N LEU A 77 -2.35 10.99 -10.95
CA LEU A 77 -2.97 12.08 -10.21
C LEU A 77 -1.90 12.88 -9.46
N ARG A 78 -2.00 14.21 -9.52
CA ARG A 78 -1.11 15.13 -8.80
C ARG A 78 -1.88 15.95 -7.78
N PHE A 79 -1.26 16.12 -6.62
CA PHE A 79 -1.79 16.98 -5.55
C PHE A 79 -0.72 17.99 -5.14
N PRO A 80 -0.54 19.09 -5.90
CA PRO A 80 0.56 20.04 -5.69
C PRO A 80 0.61 20.61 -4.27
N ALA A 81 -0.54 21.00 -3.72
CA ALA A 81 -0.63 21.53 -2.35
C ALA A 81 -0.13 20.54 -1.28
N LYS A 82 -0.23 19.23 -1.55
CA LYS A 82 0.24 18.16 -0.65
C LYS A 82 1.60 17.60 -1.06
N LYS A 83 2.18 18.07 -2.17
CA LYS A 83 3.43 17.56 -2.76
C LYS A 83 3.36 16.05 -3.00
N LEU A 84 2.23 15.56 -3.54
CA LEU A 84 2.00 14.13 -3.81
C LEU A 84 1.81 13.89 -5.32
N LYS A 85 2.31 12.74 -5.76
CA LYS A 85 1.98 12.10 -7.04
C LYS A 85 1.43 10.71 -6.75
N CYS A 86 0.47 10.25 -7.55
CA CYS A 86 -0.19 8.96 -7.37
C CYS A 86 -0.48 8.31 -8.72
N PHE A 87 -0.43 6.99 -8.78
CA PHE A 87 -1.01 6.18 -9.85
C PHE A 87 -2.03 5.22 -9.27
N TRP A 88 -3.05 4.88 -10.06
CA TRP A 88 -3.93 3.76 -9.76
C TRP A 88 -3.66 2.60 -10.71
N PHE A 89 -3.97 1.39 -10.25
CA PHE A 89 -3.68 0.14 -10.94
C PHE A 89 -4.97 -0.68 -11.01
N ALA A 90 -5.37 -1.04 -12.23
CA ALA A 90 -6.53 -1.88 -12.48
C ALA A 90 -6.17 -3.35 -12.25
N PRO A 91 -7.02 -4.14 -11.57
CA PRO A 91 -6.79 -5.56 -11.39
C PRO A 91 -6.85 -6.31 -12.73
N PRO A 92 -6.19 -7.48 -12.85
CA PRO A 92 -6.38 -8.35 -14.00
C PRO A 92 -7.84 -8.81 -14.09
N GLU A 93 -8.30 -9.08 -15.31
CA GLU A 93 -9.58 -9.76 -15.49
C GLU A 93 -9.51 -11.14 -14.83
N THR A 94 -10.29 -11.34 -13.80
CA THR A 94 -10.46 -12.66 -13.18
C THR A 94 -11.60 -13.36 -13.88
N GLU A 95 -11.37 -14.56 -14.43
CA GLU A 95 -12.47 -15.42 -14.87
C GLU A 95 -13.40 -15.70 -13.68
N TYR A 96 -14.55 -15.02 -13.64
CA TYR A 96 -15.62 -15.26 -12.67
C TYR A 96 -16.33 -16.60 -12.91
N SER A 97 -15.71 -17.53 -13.65
CA SER A 97 -16.31 -18.82 -13.97
C SER A 97 -16.29 -19.69 -12.70
N ASN A 98 -17.44 -19.71 -12.03
CA ASN A 98 -17.87 -20.74 -11.09
C ASN A 98 -17.11 -20.85 -9.75
N THR A 99 -16.54 -19.77 -9.20
CA THR A 99 -15.89 -19.82 -7.87
C THR A 99 -16.29 -18.69 -6.91
N ILE A 100 -16.29 -19.03 -5.62
CA ILE A 100 -16.62 -18.26 -4.39
C ILE A 100 -15.73 -17.00 -4.17
N SER A 101 -14.96 -16.58 -5.17
CA SER A 101 -13.92 -15.56 -4.99
C SER A 101 -14.43 -14.15 -5.28
N LEU A 102 -14.24 -13.24 -4.34
CA LEU A 102 -14.56 -11.82 -4.51
C LEU A 102 -13.69 -11.15 -5.58
N PRO A 103 -14.20 -10.07 -6.21
CA PRO A 103 -13.42 -9.27 -7.15
C PRO A 103 -12.16 -8.71 -6.48
N LEU A 104 -11.07 -8.62 -7.25
CA LEU A 104 -9.83 -8.01 -6.77
C LEU A 104 -10.00 -6.47 -6.69
N PRO A 105 -9.51 -5.82 -5.63
CA PRO A 105 -9.59 -4.37 -5.51
C PRO A 105 -8.65 -3.69 -6.49
N ARG A 106 -8.98 -2.44 -6.89
CA ARG A 106 -8.01 -1.53 -7.51
C ARG A 106 -6.92 -1.20 -6.48
N VAL A 107 -5.75 -0.74 -6.94
CA VAL A 107 -4.67 -0.32 -6.05
C VAL A 107 -4.27 1.11 -6.37
N PHE A 108 -4.23 1.97 -5.35
CA PHE A 108 -3.69 3.33 -5.44
C PHE A 108 -2.35 3.38 -4.72
N ILE A 109 -1.33 3.94 -5.36
CA ILE A 109 0.00 4.09 -4.77
C ILE A 109 0.41 5.54 -4.93
N ALA A 110 0.51 6.25 -3.81
CA ALA A 110 0.96 7.63 -3.77
C ALA A 110 2.39 7.71 -3.24
N GLU A 111 3.16 8.66 -3.76
CA GLU A 111 4.46 9.05 -3.24
C GLU A 111 4.49 10.53 -2.85
N LEU A 112 5.13 10.81 -1.72
CA LEU A 112 5.51 12.16 -1.31
C LEU A 112 6.75 12.59 -2.10
N LEU A 113 6.65 13.73 -2.79
CA LEU A 113 7.73 14.35 -3.53
C LEU A 113 8.73 14.96 -2.53
N VAL A 114 9.66 14.13 -2.05
CA VAL A 114 10.57 14.48 -0.94
C VAL A 114 11.39 15.72 -1.29
N ASP A 115 11.86 15.85 -2.53
CA ASP A 115 12.67 16.99 -2.98
C ASP A 115 11.93 18.34 -2.95
N GLU A 116 10.60 18.34 -2.86
CA GLU A 116 9.80 19.56 -2.70
C GLU A 116 9.63 19.97 -1.22
N LEU A 117 10.11 19.18 -0.26
CA LEU A 117 10.04 19.48 1.17
C LEU A 117 11.16 20.42 1.61
N SER A 118 11.07 20.91 2.85
CA SER A 118 12.17 21.68 3.46
C SER A 118 13.44 20.83 3.57
N SER A 119 14.63 21.44 3.48
CA SER A 119 15.91 20.72 3.60
C SER A 119 15.98 19.88 4.88
N GLN A 120 15.46 20.41 5.99
CA GLN A 120 15.40 19.70 7.27
C GLN A 120 14.52 18.44 7.19
N SER A 121 13.34 18.52 6.60
CA SER A 121 12.46 17.35 6.42
C SER A 121 13.10 16.31 5.52
N GLN A 122 13.75 16.75 4.44
CA GLN A 122 14.45 15.86 3.52
C GLN A 122 15.60 15.12 4.20
N GLU A 123 16.39 15.79 5.04
CA GLU A 123 17.48 15.19 5.82
C GLU A 123 16.97 14.12 6.78
N ILE A 124 15.87 14.39 7.49
CA ILE A 124 15.24 13.42 8.38
C ILE A 124 14.76 12.20 7.60
N ILE A 125 14.08 12.38 6.47
CA ILE A 125 13.62 11.27 5.64
C ILE A 125 14.81 10.45 5.12
N ARG A 126 15.85 11.12 4.60
CA ARG A 126 17.08 10.47 4.13
C ARG A 126 17.78 9.66 5.21
N LYS A 127 17.80 10.16 6.46
CA LYS A 127 18.37 9.44 7.61
C LYS A 127 17.74 8.05 7.76
N TYR A 128 16.41 7.94 7.72
CA TYR A 128 15.72 6.65 7.90
C TYR A 128 15.80 5.75 6.67
N VAL A 129 15.69 6.32 5.47
CA VAL A 129 15.76 5.55 4.22
C VAL A 129 17.14 4.92 4.00
N LYS A 130 18.22 5.59 4.41
CA LYS A 130 19.59 5.08 4.24
C LYS A 130 19.99 4.01 5.25
N MET A 131 19.24 3.81 6.34
CA MET A 131 19.56 2.80 7.35
C MET A 131 19.47 1.37 6.79
N ASP A 132 18.56 1.13 5.84
CA ASP A 132 18.51 -0.11 5.06
C ASP A 132 18.43 0.23 3.57
N ALA A 133 19.58 0.20 2.89
CA ALA A 133 19.68 0.49 1.46
C ALA A 133 18.84 -0.45 0.57
N ASN A 134 18.36 -1.57 1.09
CA ASN A 134 17.50 -2.51 0.36
C ASN A 134 16.05 -2.53 0.89
N GLY A 135 15.68 -1.66 1.83
CA GLY A 135 14.35 -1.65 2.44
C GLY A 135 13.23 -1.55 1.39
N ASN A 136 13.45 -0.76 0.34
CA ASN A 136 12.53 -0.63 -0.80
C ASN A 136 12.23 -1.94 -1.52
N LYS A 137 13.19 -2.87 -1.62
CA LYS A 137 12.99 -4.17 -2.29
C LYS A 137 12.00 -5.06 -1.53
N TYR A 138 11.79 -4.78 -0.25
CA TYR A 138 10.94 -5.56 0.64
C TYR A 138 9.66 -4.82 1.07
N ALA A 139 9.30 -3.71 0.41
CA ALA A 139 8.14 -2.89 0.79
C ALA A 139 6.83 -3.69 0.90
N VAL A 140 6.59 -4.60 -0.04
CA VAL A 140 5.40 -5.49 -0.04
C VAL A 140 5.44 -6.49 1.10
N LEU A 141 6.61 -7.08 1.37
CA LEU A 141 6.80 -8.00 2.49
C LEU A 141 6.58 -7.26 3.83
N ALA A 142 7.09 -6.04 3.95
CA ALA A 142 6.86 -5.19 5.11
C ALA A 142 5.38 -4.88 5.30
N SER A 143 4.62 -4.63 4.22
CA SER A 143 3.17 -4.44 4.28
C SER A 143 2.43 -5.71 4.75
N ILE A 144 2.80 -6.89 4.23
CA ILE A 144 2.25 -8.19 4.62
C ILE A 144 2.49 -8.48 6.11
N LEU A 145 3.71 -8.18 6.60
CA LEU A 145 4.10 -8.41 8.00
C LEU A 145 3.67 -7.26 8.93
N GLY A 146 3.23 -6.13 8.37
CA GLY A 146 2.92 -4.91 9.09
C GLY A 146 4.14 -4.20 9.69
N CYS A 147 5.37 -4.45 9.26
CA CYS A 147 6.55 -3.79 9.83
C CYS A 147 6.99 -2.56 9.03
N LEU A 148 7.92 -1.79 9.60
CA LEU A 148 8.66 -0.74 8.87
C LEU A 148 9.91 -1.36 8.26
N THR A 149 10.34 -0.83 7.10
CA THR A 149 11.62 -1.18 6.47
C THR A 149 12.80 -0.35 7.01
N TRP A 150 12.54 0.53 7.97
CA TRP A 150 13.52 1.36 8.65
C TRP A 150 13.29 1.30 10.15
N GLU A 151 14.26 1.79 10.93
CA GLU A 151 14.15 1.83 12.39
C GLU A 151 13.01 2.72 12.87
N LYS A 152 12.54 2.44 14.09
CA LYS A 152 11.49 3.23 14.74
C LYS A 152 11.95 4.70 14.85
N PRO A 153 11.20 5.66 14.29
CA PRO A 153 11.58 7.06 14.37
C PRO A 153 11.62 7.59 15.80
N THR A 154 12.52 8.54 16.05
CA THR A 154 12.49 9.31 17.29
C THR A 154 11.25 10.21 17.32
N PHE A 155 10.76 10.51 18.53
CA PHE A 155 9.61 11.40 18.68
C PHE A 155 9.88 12.80 18.13
N ALA A 156 11.11 13.32 18.31
CA ALA A 156 11.50 14.63 17.79
C ALA A 156 11.47 14.70 16.26
N ASP A 157 12.01 13.67 15.58
CA ASP A 157 11.97 13.59 14.12
C ASP A 157 10.52 13.50 13.61
N TYR A 158 9.69 12.69 14.27
CA TYR A 158 8.26 12.59 13.95
C TYR A 158 7.54 13.93 14.09
N GLN A 159 7.77 14.65 15.20
CA GLN A 159 7.18 15.98 15.42
C GLN A 159 7.64 16.98 14.37
N GLN A 160 8.91 16.96 13.97
CA GLN A 160 9.44 17.86 12.96
C GLN A 160 8.79 17.62 11.58
N LEU A 161 8.48 16.37 11.24
CA LEU A 161 7.78 16.03 10.00
C LEU A 161 6.27 16.31 10.05
N SER A 162 5.69 16.49 11.24
CA SER A 162 4.24 16.71 11.43
C SER A 162 3.83 18.18 11.42
N ARG A 163 4.80 19.11 11.37
CA ARG A 163 4.59 20.56 11.33
C ARG A 163 4.38 21.03 9.89
#